data_AF-A0A7J8Z8Y5-F1
#
_entry.id   AF-A0A7J8Z8Y5-F1
#
_cell.length_a   1.000
_cell.length_b   1.000
_cell.length_c   1.000
_cell.angle_alpha   90.00
_cell.angle_beta   90.00
_cell.angle_gamma   90.00
#
_symmetry.space_group_name_H-M   'P 1'
#
loop_
_entity.id
_entity.type
_entity.pdbx_description
1 polymer ?
#
loop_
_entity_poly.entity_id
_entity_poly.type
_entity_poly.pdbx_seq_one_letter_code
_entity_poly.pdbx_strand_id
1 'polypeptide(L)'
;MKCFLSGMPDLKLGLNDKIGLEKESQMKSRPAKSGKTIELDDVTFHQCVNLTRFNSEKTVSFVPPDGEFELMKYRITEGVNLPFRVLPTIKELGRTRMEVNVKVKSVFGAKMFALGVVVKIPVPKQTAKTSFQVTSGRAKYNAAIDCLVWKIRKFPGQTEPTLSAEVELISTMAEKKS
;
A
#
# COMPACT_ATOMS: atom_id res chain seq x y z
N MET A 1 -16.92 -5.37 10.86
CA MET A 1 -17.11 -6.73 11.41
C MET A 1 -18.47 -7.21 10.97
N LYS A 2 -18.58 -8.44 10.47
CA LYS A 2 -19.86 -9.06 10.13
C LYS A 2 -20.15 -10.12 11.17
N CYS A 3 -21.16 -9.89 12.00
CA CYS A 3 -21.55 -10.74 13.10
C CYS A 3 -22.88 -11.42 12.78
N PHE A 4 -22.87 -12.75 12.76
CA PHE A 4 -24.05 -13.60 12.61
C PHE A 4 -23.99 -14.66 13.71
N LEU A 5 -24.08 -14.20 14.95
CA LEU A 5 -23.91 -15.03 16.15
C LEU A 5 -25.24 -15.08 16.90
N SER A 6 -25.62 -16.26 17.39
CA SER A 6 -26.84 -16.43 18.17
C SER A 6 -26.66 -15.87 19.59
N GLY A 7 -27.68 -15.15 20.08
CA GLY A 7 -27.69 -14.59 21.44
C GLY A 7 -26.86 -13.31 21.58
N MET A 8 -26.35 -13.04 22.78
CA MET A 8 -25.52 -11.87 23.11
C MET A 8 -24.15 -12.30 23.66
N PRO A 9 -23.26 -12.87 22.82
CA PRO A 9 -21.97 -13.35 23.30
C PRO A 9 -21.01 -12.20 23.61
N ASP A 10 -20.27 -12.31 24.72
CA ASP A 10 -19.11 -11.44 25.00
C ASP A 10 -17.90 -11.92 24.20
N LEU A 11 -17.42 -11.09 23.28
CA LEU A 11 -16.30 -11.37 22.39
C LEU A 11 -15.05 -10.64 22.85
N LYS A 12 -13.90 -11.28 22.63
CA LYS A 12 -12.58 -10.69 22.89
C LYS A 12 -11.72 -10.73 21.64
N LEU A 13 -11.17 -9.58 21.28
CA LEU A 13 -10.23 -9.42 20.17
C LEU A 13 -8.85 -9.07 20.73
N GLY A 14 -7.87 -9.92 20.42
CA GLY A 14 -6.45 -9.69 20.71
C GLY A 14 -5.75 -9.06 19.50
N LEU A 15 -4.89 -8.09 19.77
CA LEU A 15 -4.06 -7.41 18.77
C LEU A 15 -2.58 -7.71 19.05
N ASN A 16 -1.75 -7.76 18.02
CA ASN A 16 -0.29 -7.84 18.14
C ASN A 16 0.33 -6.48 18.48
N ASP A 17 -0.23 -5.79 19.47
CA ASP A 17 0.27 -4.52 20.00
C ASP A 17 1.51 -4.78 20.87
N LYS A 18 2.55 -3.96 20.71
CA LYS A 18 3.83 -4.08 21.43
C LYS A 18 3.62 -4.16 22.94
N ILE A 19 2.77 -3.30 23.48
CA ILE A 19 2.49 -3.23 24.92
C ILE A 19 1.74 -4.47 25.41
N GLY A 20 0.85 -5.03 24.58
CA GLY A 20 0.12 -6.26 24.90
C GLY A 20 1.02 -7.50 24.90
N LEU A 21 1.92 -7.60 23.92
CA LEU A 21 2.85 -8.73 23.76
C LEU A 21 3.96 -8.74 24.85
N GLU A 22 4.40 -7.56 25.32
CA GLU A 22 5.32 -7.46 26.45
C GLU A 22 4.69 -7.98 27.75
N LYS A 23 3.41 -7.67 28.00
CA LYS A 23 2.67 -8.21 29.16
C LYS A 23 2.45 -9.73 29.07
N GLU A 24 2.14 -10.27 27.90
CA GLU A 24 1.96 -11.71 27.71
C GLU A 24 3.27 -12.50 27.83
N SER A 25 4.39 -11.96 27.37
CA SER A 25 5.70 -12.63 27.42
C SER A 25 6.29 -12.71 28.82
N GLN A 26 5.97 -11.75 29.71
CA GLN A 26 6.29 -11.86 31.14
C GLN A 26 5.46 -12.93 31.86
N MET A 27 4.23 -13.19 31.39
CA MET A 27 3.28 -14.09 32.07
C MET A 27 3.38 -15.55 31.60
N LYS A 28 3.88 -15.78 30.39
CA LYS A 28 4.07 -17.13 29.82
C LYS A 28 5.48 -17.19 29.25
N SER A 29 6.34 -18.03 29.84
CA SER A 29 7.70 -18.38 29.40
C SER A 29 7.76 -19.08 28.04
N ARG A 30 7.04 -18.55 27.04
CA ARG A 30 7.09 -19.00 25.65
C ARG A 30 8.14 -18.17 24.91
N PRO A 31 8.94 -18.80 24.03
CA PRO A 31 9.86 -18.06 23.18
C PRO A 31 9.05 -17.05 22.37
N ALA A 32 9.43 -15.77 22.45
CA ALA A 32 8.80 -14.69 21.71
C ALA A 32 8.83 -15.06 20.22
N LYS A 33 7.68 -15.45 19.66
CA LYS A 33 7.55 -15.52 18.20
C LYS A 33 7.81 -14.11 17.70
N SER A 34 8.78 -14.00 16.79
CA SER A 34 9.12 -12.80 16.00
C SER A 34 7.94 -12.39 15.09
N GLY A 35 6.81 -12.07 15.70
CA GLY A 35 5.73 -11.33 15.06
C GLY A 35 6.08 -9.86 15.18
N LYS A 36 6.06 -9.12 14.06
CA LYS A 36 6.20 -7.67 14.11
C LYS A 36 5.12 -7.11 15.03
N THR A 37 5.53 -6.50 16.13
CA THR A 37 4.64 -5.73 17.02
C THR A 37 4.19 -4.48 16.29
N ILE A 38 2.94 -4.11 16.46
CA ILE A 38 2.36 -2.89 15.89
C ILE A 38 2.25 -1.87 17.02
N GLU A 39 2.60 -0.62 16.73
CA GLU A 39 2.31 0.51 17.62
C GLU A 39 1.13 1.30 16.99
N LEU A 40 0.07 1.49 17.77
CA LEU A 40 -1.14 2.19 17.33
C LEU A 40 -1.06 3.64 17.83
N ASP A 41 -1.21 4.61 16.94
CA ASP A 41 -1.15 6.04 17.29
C ASP A 41 -2.48 6.49 17.92
N ASP A 42 -3.55 6.29 17.15
CA ASP A 42 -4.91 6.68 17.53
C ASP A 42 -5.85 5.50 17.28
N VAL A 43 -6.77 5.26 18.21
CA VAL A 43 -7.81 4.24 18.07
C VAL A 43 -9.15 4.82 18.51
N THR A 44 -10.16 4.60 17.70
CA THR A 44 -11.56 4.91 17.99
C THR A 44 -12.36 3.61 17.94
N PHE A 45 -13.24 3.41 18.91
CA PHE A 45 -14.01 2.19 19.07
C PHE A 45 -15.50 2.43 18.90
N HIS A 46 -16.22 1.39 18.52
CA HIS A 46 -17.66 1.35 18.63
C HIS A 46 -18.11 1.41 20.09
N GLN A 47 -19.29 1.97 20.34
CA GLN A 47 -19.89 2.09 21.69
C GLN A 47 -20.07 0.75 22.43
N CYS A 48 -20.06 -0.38 21.71
CA CYS A 48 -20.19 -1.71 22.31
C CYS A 48 -18.90 -2.22 22.98
N VAL A 49 -17.79 -1.48 22.86
CA VAL A 49 -16.48 -1.86 23.40
C VAL A 49 -16.32 -1.36 24.84
N ASN A 50 -15.85 -2.24 25.71
CA ASN A 50 -15.47 -1.90 27.07
C ASN A 50 -14.10 -1.22 27.11
N LEU A 51 -14.09 0.12 27.12
CA LEU A 51 -12.87 0.93 27.14
C LEU A 51 -12.04 0.74 28.42
N THR A 52 -12.68 0.51 29.57
CA THR A 52 -11.99 0.27 30.85
C THR A 52 -11.10 -0.96 30.77
N ARG A 53 -11.64 -2.04 30.21
CA ARG A 53 -10.91 -3.30 30.03
C ARG A 53 -9.81 -3.18 28.97
N PHE A 54 -10.04 -2.43 27.91
CA PHE A 54 -9.00 -2.15 26.92
C PHE A 54 -7.83 -1.37 27.55
N ASN A 55 -8.10 -0.37 28.40
CA ASN A 55 -7.05 0.41 29.03
C ASN A 55 -6.20 -0.41 30.02
N SER A 56 -6.79 -1.36 30.75
CA SER A 56 -6.07 -2.22 31.70
C SER A 56 -5.37 -3.42 31.04
N GLU A 57 -6.10 -4.19 30.24
CA GLU A 57 -5.68 -5.49 29.68
C GLU A 57 -5.18 -5.40 28.23
N LYS A 58 -5.35 -4.27 27.54
CA LYS A 58 -5.09 -4.11 26.10
C LYS A 58 -5.82 -5.14 25.23
N THR A 59 -6.93 -5.68 25.75
CA THR A 59 -7.82 -6.62 25.08
C THR A 59 -9.15 -5.92 24.78
N VAL A 60 -9.59 -5.98 23.52
CA VAL A 60 -10.86 -5.36 23.10
C VAL A 60 -11.99 -6.34 23.41
N SER A 61 -12.80 -6.04 24.44
CA SER A 61 -13.97 -6.84 24.85
C SER A 61 -15.25 -6.12 24.48
N PHE A 62 -16.21 -6.82 23.88
CA PHE A 62 -17.45 -6.22 23.39
C PHE A 62 -18.56 -7.25 23.16
N VAL A 63 -19.81 -6.79 23.25
CA VAL A 63 -20.98 -7.55 22.77
C VAL A 63 -21.40 -6.95 21.42
N PRO A 64 -21.24 -7.67 20.30
CA PRO A 64 -21.47 -7.10 18.98
C PRO A 64 -22.96 -6.82 18.73
N PRO A 65 -23.30 -5.71 18.06
CA PRO A 65 -24.56 -5.58 17.34
C PRO A 65 -24.70 -6.66 16.26
N ASP A 66 -25.94 -7.01 15.91
CA ASP A 66 -26.20 -7.96 14.83
C ASP A 66 -25.89 -7.34 13.46
N GLY A 67 -25.40 -8.16 12.53
CA GLY A 67 -25.07 -7.74 11.17
C GLY A 67 -23.69 -7.09 11.00
N GLU A 68 -23.60 -6.08 10.13
CA GLU A 68 -22.35 -5.42 9.74
C GLU A 68 -22.17 -4.06 10.44
N PHE A 69 -21.07 -3.90 11.17
CA PHE A 69 -20.72 -2.65 11.85
C PHE A 69 -19.20 -2.42 11.90
N GLU A 70 -18.76 -1.17 12.09
CA GLU A 70 -17.36 -0.85 12.31
C GLU A 70 -17.02 -1.01 13.81
N LEU A 71 -16.16 -1.97 14.15
CA LEU A 71 -15.77 -2.23 15.54
C LEU A 71 -14.75 -1.21 16.05
N MET A 72 -13.76 -0.88 15.20
CA MET A 72 -12.70 0.05 15.53
C MET A 72 -12.13 0.68 14.26
N LYS A 73 -11.65 1.90 14.38
CA LYS A 73 -10.86 2.61 13.38
C LYS A 73 -9.57 3.07 14.02
N TYR A 74 -8.45 2.79 13.36
CA TYR A 74 -7.12 3.01 13.92
C TYR A 74 -6.19 3.72 12.93
N ARG A 75 -5.13 4.32 13.46
CA ARG A 75 -4.04 4.95 12.72
C ARG A 75 -2.70 4.38 13.17
N ILE A 76 -1.80 4.15 12.21
CA ILE A 76 -0.41 3.72 12.43
C ILE A 76 0.48 4.55 11.50
N THR A 77 1.54 5.12 12.06
CA THR A 77 2.57 5.88 11.32
C THR A 77 3.90 5.14 11.26
N GLU A 78 4.20 4.30 12.25
CA GLU A 78 5.45 3.55 12.34
C GLU A 78 5.31 2.07 11.92
N GLY A 79 6.40 1.42 11.52
CA GLY A 79 6.40 -0.01 11.19
C GLY A 79 5.61 -0.40 9.93
N VAL A 80 5.18 0.58 9.12
CA VAL A 80 4.43 0.35 7.89
C VAL A 80 5.34 -0.23 6.80
N ASN A 81 5.00 -1.44 6.32
CA ASN A 81 5.71 -2.05 5.20
C ASN A 81 5.10 -1.59 3.88
N LEU A 82 5.82 -0.75 3.13
CA LEU A 82 5.37 -0.32 1.81
C LEU A 82 5.35 -1.53 0.84
N PRO A 83 4.20 -1.84 0.21
CA PRO A 83 4.07 -3.04 -0.62
C PRO A 83 4.87 -2.97 -1.92
N PHE A 84 5.14 -1.75 -2.39
CA PHE A 84 5.89 -1.49 -3.62
C PHE A 84 6.97 -0.45 -3.38
N ARG A 85 8.11 -0.63 -4.03
CA ARG A 85 9.17 0.36 -4.16
C ARG A 85 9.32 0.71 -5.64
N VAL A 86 9.17 1.98 -5.97
CA VAL A 86 9.30 2.49 -7.34
C VAL A 86 10.69 3.09 -7.51
N LEU A 87 11.38 2.69 -8.57
CA LEU A 87 12.73 3.12 -8.92
C LEU A 87 12.68 3.73 -10.33
N PRO A 88 12.39 5.04 -10.45
CA PRO A 88 12.39 5.75 -11.72
C PRO A 88 13.80 6.22 -12.09
N THR A 89 14.12 6.13 -13.37
CA THR A 89 15.33 6.66 -14.00
C THR A 89 14.90 7.41 -15.26
N ILE A 90 15.09 8.72 -15.27
CA ILE A 90 14.73 9.59 -16.39
C ILE A 90 16.02 10.16 -16.97
N LYS A 91 16.17 10.09 -18.30
CA LYS A 91 17.29 10.68 -19.02
C LYS A 91 16.75 11.56 -20.14
N GLU A 92 17.19 12.81 -20.19
CA GLU A 92 16.90 13.70 -21.30
C GLU A 92 17.94 13.50 -22.40
N LEU A 93 17.49 13.22 -23.62
CA LEU A 93 18.31 13.02 -24.80
C LEU A 93 18.12 14.23 -25.73
N GLY A 94 18.86 15.30 -25.43
CA GLY A 94 18.72 16.57 -26.16
C GLY A 94 17.45 17.32 -25.77
N ARG A 95 16.84 18.02 -26.73
CA ARG A 95 15.66 18.89 -26.48
C ARG A 95 14.32 18.23 -26.80
N THR A 96 14.33 17.15 -27.58
CA THR A 96 13.13 16.57 -28.19
C THR A 96 12.92 15.12 -27.79
N ARG A 97 13.80 14.50 -27.00
CA ARG A 97 13.67 13.10 -26.59
C ARG A 97 13.97 12.93 -25.12
N MET A 98 13.24 12.01 -24.50
CA MET A 98 13.42 11.63 -23.11
C MET A 98 13.25 10.11 -22.99
N GLU A 99 14.18 9.47 -22.31
CA GLU A 99 14.12 8.05 -21.96
C GLU A 99 13.62 7.92 -20.52
N VAL A 100 12.56 7.13 -20.32
CA VAL A 100 11.92 6.91 -19.03
C VAL A 100 11.96 5.42 -18.71
N ASN A 101 12.75 5.05 -17.72
CA ASN A 101 12.85 3.69 -17.21
C ASN A 101 12.27 3.63 -15.80
N VAL A 102 11.23 2.82 -15.59
CA VAL A 102 10.59 2.65 -14.27
C VAL A 102 10.62 1.18 -13.89
N LYS A 103 11.31 0.89 -12.79
CA LYS A 103 11.30 -0.43 -12.16
C LYS A 103 10.39 -0.38 -10.93
N VAL A 104 9.50 -1.35 -10.80
CA VAL A 104 8.62 -1.48 -9.62
C VAL A 104 8.97 -2.79 -8.93
N LYS A 105 9.42 -2.71 -7.69
CA LYS A 105 9.75 -3.86 -6.85
C LYS A 105 8.62 -4.13 -5.86
N SER A 106 8.06 -5.34 -5.86
CA SER A 106 7.14 -5.78 -4.79
C SER A 106 7.92 -6.25 -3.57
N VAL A 107 7.57 -5.77 -2.38
CA VAL A 107 8.28 -6.06 -1.12
C VAL A 107 7.49 -7.04 -0.22
N PHE A 108 6.34 -7.52 -0.68
CA PHE A 108 5.56 -8.55 0.00
C PHE A 108 6.01 -9.97 -0.35
N GLY A 109 5.57 -10.96 0.43
CA GLY A 109 6.02 -12.35 0.30
C GLY A 109 5.72 -12.99 -1.05
N ALA A 110 6.61 -13.89 -1.52
CA ALA A 110 6.56 -14.49 -2.86
C ALA A 110 5.28 -15.29 -3.17
N LYS A 111 4.60 -15.82 -2.13
CA LYS A 111 3.32 -16.54 -2.28
C LYS A 111 2.12 -15.60 -2.46
N MET A 112 2.27 -14.31 -2.20
CA MET A 112 1.22 -13.31 -2.36
C MET A 112 1.31 -12.63 -3.72
N PHE A 113 0.17 -12.08 -4.16
CA PHE A 113 0.10 -11.27 -5.36
C PHE A 113 -0.82 -10.07 -5.14
N ALA A 114 -0.47 -8.93 -5.69
CA ALA A 114 -1.35 -7.77 -5.75
C ALA A 114 -2.19 -7.81 -7.02
N LEU A 115 -3.44 -7.35 -6.92
CA LEU A 115 -4.38 -7.31 -8.04
C LEU A 115 -4.64 -5.87 -8.48
N GLY A 116 -4.80 -5.69 -9.79
CA GLY A 116 -5.22 -4.40 -10.36
C GLY A 116 -4.21 -3.27 -10.16
N VAL A 117 -2.91 -3.57 -10.21
CA VAL A 117 -1.86 -2.57 -10.04
C VAL A 117 -1.84 -1.64 -11.25
N VAL A 118 -1.91 -0.33 -11.00
CA VAL A 118 -1.82 0.71 -12.02
C VAL A 118 -0.72 1.69 -11.63
N VAL A 119 0.30 1.78 -12.46
CA VAL A 119 1.39 2.76 -12.34
C VAL A 119 1.12 3.87 -13.34
N LYS A 120 1.04 5.11 -12.85
CA LYS A 120 0.89 6.31 -13.69
C LYS A 120 2.22 7.05 -13.68
N ILE A 121 2.78 7.26 -14.86
CA ILE A 121 4.04 7.97 -15.04
C ILE A 121 3.72 9.24 -15.82
N PRO A 122 3.71 10.41 -15.15
CA PRO A 122 3.47 11.68 -15.82
C PRO A 122 4.54 11.95 -16.88
N VAL A 123 4.12 12.49 -18.02
CA VAL A 123 4.99 12.93 -19.11
C VAL A 123 4.70 14.40 -19.44
N PRO A 124 5.62 15.12 -20.09
CA PRO A 124 5.37 16.51 -20.46
C PRO A 124 4.18 16.67 -21.41
N LYS A 125 3.49 17.81 -21.33
CA LYS A 125 2.33 18.11 -22.20
C LYS A 125 2.68 18.17 -23.68
N GLN A 126 3.93 18.51 -23.99
CA GLN A 126 4.46 18.58 -25.34
C GLN A 126 4.81 17.19 -25.91
N THR A 127 4.28 16.10 -25.35
CA THR A 127 4.54 14.75 -25.86
C THR A 127 3.90 14.57 -27.24
N ALA A 128 4.73 14.39 -28.26
CA ALA A 128 4.29 14.08 -29.62
C ALA A 128 3.99 12.59 -29.77
N LYS A 129 4.91 11.75 -29.28
CA LYS A 129 4.90 10.31 -29.49
C LYS A 129 5.55 9.61 -28.31
N THR A 130 5.06 8.41 -28.00
CA THR A 130 5.64 7.54 -26.98
C THR A 130 5.84 6.15 -27.54
N SER A 131 7.04 5.60 -27.41
CA SER A 131 7.29 4.17 -27.56
C SER A 131 7.54 3.58 -26.18
N PHE A 132 7.14 2.34 -25.93
CA PHE A 132 7.40 1.69 -24.65
C PHE A 132 7.42 0.18 -24.76
N GLN A 133 8.24 -0.43 -23.92
CA GLN A 133 8.34 -1.86 -23.69
C GLN A 133 8.13 -2.14 -22.20
N VAL A 134 7.41 -3.21 -21.90
CA VAL A 134 7.15 -3.64 -20.52
C VAL A 134 7.49 -5.12 -20.40
N THR A 135 8.08 -5.50 -19.27
CA THR A 135 8.35 -6.92 -18.99
C THR A 135 7.13 -7.67 -18.47
N SER A 136 6.12 -6.95 -17.97
CA SER A 136 4.85 -7.52 -17.53
C SER A 136 3.70 -6.52 -17.67
N GLY A 137 2.49 -7.04 -17.86
CA GLY A 137 1.28 -6.21 -18.01
C GLY A 137 1.20 -5.51 -19.37
N ARG A 138 0.49 -4.39 -19.41
CA ARG A 138 0.29 -3.57 -20.61
C ARG A 138 0.40 -2.10 -20.28
N ALA A 139 1.11 -1.33 -21.11
CA ALA A 139 1.19 0.12 -20.99
C ALA A 139 0.45 0.80 -22.14
N LYS A 140 -0.04 2.01 -21.88
CA LYS A 140 -0.59 2.91 -22.90
C LYS A 140 -0.32 4.36 -22.52
N TYR A 141 -0.09 5.21 -23.50
CA TYR A 141 -0.13 6.65 -23.29
C TYR A 141 -1.59 7.12 -23.23
N ASN A 142 -1.90 7.99 -22.28
CA ASN A 142 -3.18 8.66 -22.16
C ASN A 142 -2.97 10.18 -22.22
N ALA A 143 -3.21 10.76 -23.39
CA ALA A 143 -3.03 12.18 -23.66
C ALA A 143 -3.96 13.08 -22.83
N ALA A 144 -5.15 12.61 -22.43
CA ALA A 144 -6.09 13.42 -21.64
C ALA A 144 -5.59 13.74 -20.22
N ILE A 145 -4.63 12.98 -19.71
CA ILE A 145 -4.05 13.14 -18.36
C ILE A 145 -2.52 13.24 -18.41
N ASP A 146 -1.93 13.41 -19.59
CA ASP A 146 -0.48 13.50 -19.79
C ASP A 146 0.32 12.40 -19.08
N CYS A 147 -0.14 11.14 -19.15
CA CYS A 147 0.50 10.03 -18.43
C CYS A 147 0.69 8.78 -19.30
N LEU A 148 1.82 8.11 -19.12
CA LEU A 148 1.95 6.69 -19.42
C LEU A 148 1.26 5.89 -18.31
N VAL A 149 0.25 5.10 -18.68
CA VAL A 149 -0.54 4.27 -17.76
C VAL A 149 -0.14 2.82 -17.97
N TRP A 150 0.54 2.25 -16.98
CA TRP A 150 0.97 0.86 -16.97
C TRP A 150 0.10 0.03 -16.03
N LYS A 151 -0.56 -0.99 -16.57
CA LYS A 151 -1.49 -1.86 -15.85
C LYS A 151 -0.95 -3.28 -15.75
N ILE A 152 -0.92 -3.83 -14.54
CA ILE A 152 -0.56 -5.22 -14.25
C ILE A 152 -1.72 -5.85 -13.48
N ARG A 153 -2.41 -6.81 -14.11
CA ARG A 153 -3.59 -7.47 -13.51
C ARG A 153 -3.23 -8.25 -12.25
N LYS A 154 -2.11 -8.97 -12.27
CA LYS A 154 -1.59 -9.79 -11.17
C LYS A 154 -0.09 -9.56 -11.03
N PHE A 155 0.32 -8.97 -9.92
CA PHE A 155 1.71 -8.61 -9.62
C PHE A 155 2.26 -9.56 -8.55
N PRO A 156 3.14 -10.52 -8.88
CA PRO A 156 3.68 -11.48 -7.91
C PRO A 156 4.63 -10.83 -6.91
N GLY A 157 4.65 -11.32 -5.66
CA GLY A 157 5.57 -10.83 -4.63
C GLY A 157 7.03 -11.15 -4.93
N GLN A 158 7.93 -10.34 -4.38
CA GLN A 158 9.39 -10.42 -4.63
C GLN A 158 9.80 -10.39 -6.11
N THR A 159 9.01 -9.74 -6.98
CA THR A 159 9.37 -9.51 -8.40
C THR A 159 9.67 -8.05 -8.69
N GLU A 160 10.35 -7.81 -9.81
CA GLU A 160 10.79 -6.47 -10.25
C GLU A 160 10.48 -6.22 -11.74
N PRO A 161 9.20 -6.18 -12.16
CA PRO A 161 8.87 -5.79 -13.51
C PRO A 161 9.31 -4.35 -13.81
N THR A 162 9.53 -4.08 -15.09
CA THR A 162 10.08 -2.83 -15.62
C THR A 162 9.26 -2.33 -16.79
N LEU A 163 9.24 -1.00 -16.93
CA LEU A 163 8.76 -0.27 -18.08
C LEU A 163 9.88 0.61 -18.60
N SER A 164 10.18 0.50 -19.88
CA SER A 164 11.14 1.35 -20.60
C SER A 164 10.38 2.08 -21.68
N ALA A 165 10.46 3.41 -21.70
CA ALA A 165 9.74 4.24 -22.64
C ALA A 165 10.65 5.30 -23.25
N GLU A 166 10.49 5.56 -24.54
CA GLU A 166 11.04 6.74 -25.22
C GLU A 166 9.89 7.70 -25.48
N VAL A 167 10.02 8.91 -24.98
CA VAL A 167 9.05 10.00 -25.11
C VAL A 167 9.66 11.05 -26.02
N GLU A 168 9.02 11.26 -27.17
CA GLU A 168 9.38 12.29 -28.13
C GLU A 168 8.54 13.53 -27.85
N LEU A 169 9.22 14.67 -27.68
CA LEU A 169 8.63 15.97 -27.41
C LEU A 169 8.59 16.79 -28.69
N ILE A 170 7.50 17.55 -28.85
CA ILE A 170 7.38 18.56 -29.91
C ILE A 170 8.43 19.64 -29.64
N SER A 171 9.22 19.96 -30.66
CA SER A 171 10.13 21.11 -30.62
C SER A 171 9.31 22.39 -30.51
N THR A 172 9.23 22.96 -29.31
CA THR A 172 8.67 24.29 -29.12
C THR A 172 9.78 25.31 -29.34
N MET A 173 9.58 26.27 -30.26
CA MET A 173 10.40 27.50 -30.36
C MET A 173 10.18 28.44 -29.16
N ALA A 174 9.77 27.92 -28.00
CA ALA A 174 9.65 28.69 -26.77
C ALA A 174 11.02 28.68 -26.08
N GLU A 175 11.69 29.82 -26.17
CA GLU A 175 12.94 30.12 -25.45
C GLU A 175 12.80 29.72 -23.97
N LYS A 176 13.70 28.85 -23.49
CA LYS A 176 13.97 28.77 -22.05
C LYS A 176 14.53 30.15 -21.68
N LYS A 177 13.70 31.00 -21.04
CA LYS A 177 14.23 32.16 -20.31
C LYS A 177 15.18 31.62 -19.25
N SER A 178 16.46 31.97 -19.44
CA SER A 178 17.54 31.77 -18.49
C SER A 178 17.29 32.50 -17.19
#